data_AF-A0A2G5U8N5-F1
#
_entry.id   AF-A0A2G5U8N5-F1
#
_cell.length_a   1.000
_cell.length_b   1.000
_cell.length_c   1.000
_cell.angle_alpha   90.00
_cell.angle_beta   90.00
_cell.angle_gamma   90.00
#
_symmetry.space_group_name_H-M   'P 1'
#
loop_
_entity.id
_entity.type
_entity.pdbx_description
1 polymer ?
#
loop_
_entity_poly.entity_id
_entity_poly.type
_entity_poly.pdbx_seq_one_letter_code
_entity_poly.pdbx_strand_id
1 'polypeptide(L)'
;MLPTRAITFKAEEPNTTTRMWHQWFNIRVRQYMILEIFFVISLIMILYRFQTISNQNDRVLEMIKSMQSKFGKMERKLESLISQTQNQDISPFDSSESLEQSIADELKSMEFPKQYSTDQVEPIIIPQINLSISETAESALKVPIPKEQFRINAADFLRGATVDIAHSSSSSLNPIIGYDQSNLVLLDRPRSTSHKAWCTNTKNPVLTINLAKYIKPISVSYQHSKWNGTIPNGAPKTYDVVACLDFNCEQRKPLVSKCQYSQYQSNEKEQICNISSHLDVPSIGKVQFRFRENYGDTKMTCVHLVRVYGETKTPVKIEEESLESEEICTNLRWYYHNSNSKYTLERENCTVLYENNCCSECPECCQECLTPFYKTCKNGVHNAIAGIIGLMILFIFIFGFYSAQRVCIGWCIGEHNRNQFDI
;
A
#
# COMPACT_ATOMS: atom_id res chain seq x y z
N MET A 1 45.11 66.07 15.31
CA MET A 1 44.60 67.18 14.48
C MET A 1 45.25 67.12 13.12
N LEU A 2 44.48 66.72 12.09
CA LEU A 2 44.49 67.19 10.69
C LEU A 2 43.49 66.32 9.91
N PRO A 3 42.60 66.90 9.07
CA PRO A 3 41.47 66.19 8.48
C PRO A 3 41.81 65.58 7.11
N THR A 4 41.37 64.34 6.89
CA THR A 4 41.47 63.67 5.59
C THR A 4 40.24 64.01 4.74
N ARG A 5 40.51 64.65 3.59
CA ARG A 5 39.55 65.04 2.56
C ARG A 5 39.16 63.81 1.74
N ALA A 6 37.87 63.47 1.70
CA ALA A 6 37.34 62.40 0.86
C ALA A 6 37.31 62.84 -0.63
N ILE A 7 37.84 62.01 -1.52
CA ILE A 7 37.73 62.15 -2.98
C ILE A 7 36.67 61.17 -3.45
N THR A 8 35.58 61.67 -4.03
CA THR A 8 34.54 60.87 -4.67
C THR A 8 34.94 60.50 -6.10
N PHE A 9 35.17 59.22 -6.36
CA PHE A 9 35.25 58.65 -7.70
C PHE A 9 33.83 58.33 -8.22
N LYS A 10 33.40 59.00 -9.29
CA LYS A 10 32.27 58.54 -10.11
C LYS A 10 32.80 57.50 -11.09
N ALA A 11 32.40 56.24 -10.91
CA ALA A 11 32.60 55.18 -11.88
C ALA A 11 31.40 55.16 -12.85
N GLU A 12 31.71 55.15 -14.14
CA GLU A 12 30.79 54.95 -15.26
C GLU A 12 30.50 53.45 -15.40
N GLU A 13 29.21 53.05 -15.40
CA GLU A 13 28.79 51.64 -15.51
C GLU A 13 28.91 51.11 -16.94
N PRO A 14 29.48 49.91 -17.18
CA PRO A 14 29.49 49.28 -18.49
C PRO A 14 28.24 48.40 -18.72
N ASN A 15 27.68 48.52 -19.93
CA ASN A 15 26.42 47.91 -20.40
C ASN A 15 26.61 46.44 -20.88
N THR A 16 26.86 45.49 -19.97
CA THR A 16 27.21 44.07 -20.31
C THR A 16 26.13 43.01 -20.04
N THR A 17 24.92 43.39 -19.61
CA THR A 17 23.89 42.44 -19.15
C THR A 17 23.13 41.69 -20.25
N THR A 18 23.04 42.24 -21.47
CA THR A 18 22.20 41.68 -22.55
C THR A 18 22.81 40.48 -23.27
N ARG A 19 24.15 40.36 -23.34
CA ARG A 19 24.81 39.30 -24.13
C ARG A 19 24.86 37.93 -23.44
N MET A 20 24.97 37.91 -22.10
CA MET A 20 24.97 36.66 -21.32
C MET A 20 23.60 35.96 -21.28
N TRP A 21 22.52 36.74 -21.32
CA TRP A 21 21.15 36.21 -21.24
C TRP A 21 20.76 35.37 -22.46
N HIS A 22 21.11 35.84 -23.67
CA HIS A 22 20.82 35.10 -24.91
C HIS A 22 21.57 33.78 -25.04
N GLN A 23 22.83 33.72 -24.58
CA GLN A 23 23.60 32.47 -24.58
C GLN A 23 23.05 31.46 -23.58
N TRP A 24 22.69 31.91 -22.37
CA TRP A 24 22.06 31.07 -21.36
C TRP A 24 20.69 30.54 -21.81
N PHE A 25 19.88 31.39 -22.45
CA PHE A 25 18.56 31.03 -22.97
C PHE A 25 18.65 29.96 -24.09
N ASN A 26 19.56 30.12 -25.06
CA ASN A 26 19.74 29.14 -26.14
C ASN A 26 20.19 27.76 -25.63
N ILE A 27 21.02 27.71 -24.60
CA ILE A 27 21.47 26.43 -24.01
C ILE A 27 20.31 25.73 -23.31
N ARG A 28 19.48 26.47 -22.55
CA ARG A 28 18.28 25.94 -21.89
C ARG A 28 17.27 25.42 -22.91
N VAL A 29 16.95 26.19 -23.94
CA VAL A 29 16.00 25.79 -25.00
C VAL A 29 16.45 24.52 -25.72
N ARG A 30 17.75 24.38 -26.01
CA ARG A 30 18.28 23.17 -26.66
C ARG A 30 18.20 21.92 -25.77
N GLN A 31 18.32 22.06 -24.45
CA GLN A 31 18.16 20.94 -23.51
C GLN A 31 16.70 20.49 -23.39
N TYR A 32 15.74 21.43 -23.40
CA TYR A 32 14.30 21.10 -23.37
C TYR A 32 13.85 20.41 -24.67
N MET A 33 14.33 20.84 -25.84
CA MET A 33 14.04 20.18 -27.13
C MET A 33 14.50 18.72 -27.17
N ILE A 34 15.65 18.39 -26.54
CA ILE A 34 16.14 17.01 -26.47
C ILE A 34 15.24 16.14 -25.59
N LEU A 35 14.82 16.67 -24.43
CA LEU A 35 13.90 15.97 -23.53
C LEU A 35 12.53 15.73 -24.16
N GLU A 36 12.01 16.70 -24.92
CA GLU A 36 10.75 16.56 -25.66
C GLU A 36 10.84 15.49 -26.75
N ILE A 37 11.96 15.40 -27.47
CA ILE A 37 12.18 14.32 -28.46
C ILE A 37 12.21 12.95 -27.77
N PHE A 38 12.91 12.81 -26.64
CA PHE A 38 12.91 11.56 -25.86
C PHE A 38 11.51 11.19 -25.34
N PHE A 39 10.72 12.19 -24.93
CA PHE A 39 9.33 12.00 -24.51
C PHE A 39 8.45 11.49 -25.65
N VAL A 40 8.58 12.06 -26.86
CA VAL A 40 7.84 11.62 -28.05
C VAL A 40 8.22 10.18 -28.45
N ILE A 41 9.52 9.84 -28.44
CA ILE A 41 9.98 8.47 -28.72
C ILE A 41 9.40 7.49 -27.70
N SER A 42 9.38 7.87 -26.41
CA SER A 42 8.81 7.04 -25.35
C SER A 42 7.30 6.82 -25.54
N LEU A 43 6.56 7.87 -25.92
CA LEU A 43 5.14 7.80 -26.26
C LEU A 43 4.87 6.85 -27.43
N ILE A 44 5.66 6.94 -28.51
CA ILE A 44 5.54 6.04 -29.66
C ILE A 44 5.76 4.58 -29.25
N MET A 45 6.75 4.31 -28.41
CA MET A 45 7.04 2.96 -27.90
C MET A 45 5.90 2.41 -27.02
N ILE A 46 5.29 3.26 -26.19
CA ILE A 46 4.14 2.89 -25.35
C ILE A 46 2.92 2.60 -26.22
N LEU A 47 2.63 3.45 -27.21
CA LEU A 47 1.50 3.25 -28.14
C LEU A 47 1.67 1.98 -28.98
N TYR A 48 2.89 1.70 -29.44
CA TYR A 48 3.19 0.46 -30.14
C TYR A 48 2.95 -0.78 -29.28
N ARG A 49 3.39 -0.75 -28.00
CA ARG A 49 3.09 -1.82 -27.05
C ARG A 49 1.59 -1.97 -26.77
N PHE A 50 0.88 -0.86 -26.64
CA PHE A 50 -0.56 -0.87 -26.44
C PHE A 50 -1.31 -1.52 -27.62
N GLN A 51 -0.90 -1.21 -28.84
CA GLN A 51 -1.44 -1.82 -30.06
C GLN A 51 -1.17 -3.33 -30.13
N THR A 52 0.03 -3.78 -29.70
CA THR A 52 0.33 -5.22 -29.61
C THR A 52 -0.52 -5.95 -28.58
N ILE A 53 -0.80 -5.34 -27.42
CA ILE A 53 -1.66 -5.91 -26.37
C ILE A 53 -3.13 -5.94 -26.83
N SER A 54 -3.61 -4.88 -27.48
CA SER A 54 -4.96 -4.84 -28.06
C SER A 54 -5.17 -5.98 -29.07
N ASN A 55 -4.21 -6.21 -29.96
CA ASN A 55 -4.28 -7.31 -30.93
C ASN A 55 -4.27 -8.70 -30.25
N GLN A 56 -3.65 -8.84 -29.08
CA GLN A 56 -3.74 -10.07 -28.28
C GLN A 56 -5.12 -10.23 -27.63
N ASN A 57 -5.71 -9.15 -27.14
CA ASN A 57 -7.04 -9.16 -26.54
C ASN A 57 -8.14 -9.51 -27.56
N ASP A 58 -8.04 -9.04 -28.81
CA ASP A 58 -8.98 -9.41 -29.87
C ASP A 58 -8.95 -10.92 -30.18
N ARG A 59 -7.75 -11.53 -30.19
CA ARG A 59 -7.60 -12.99 -30.34
C ARG A 59 -8.20 -13.77 -29.17
N VAL A 60 -8.05 -13.25 -27.94
CA VAL A 60 -8.66 -13.86 -26.74
C VAL A 60 -10.19 -13.73 -26.79
N LEU A 61 -10.72 -12.59 -27.24
CA LEU A 61 -12.17 -12.39 -27.38
C LEU A 61 -12.79 -13.31 -28.45
N GLU A 62 -12.10 -13.55 -29.57
CA GLU A 62 -12.50 -14.56 -30.57
C GLU A 62 -12.48 -15.98 -29.98
N MET A 63 -11.46 -16.31 -29.18
CA MET A 63 -11.36 -17.61 -28.50
C MET A 63 -12.50 -17.82 -27.50
N ILE A 64 -12.89 -16.78 -26.75
CA ILE A 64 -14.05 -16.79 -25.83
C ILE A 64 -15.36 -16.98 -26.60
N LYS A 65 -15.57 -16.28 -27.72
CA LYS A 65 -16.77 -16.46 -28.57
C LYS A 65 -16.86 -17.89 -29.13
N SER A 66 -15.73 -18.46 -29.53
CA SER A 66 -15.63 -19.85 -29.99
C SER A 66 -15.96 -20.84 -28.86
N MET A 67 -15.46 -20.61 -27.64
CA MET A 67 -15.81 -21.41 -26.46
C MET A 67 -17.29 -21.30 -26.09
N GLN A 68 -17.87 -20.10 -26.07
CA GLN A 68 -19.30 -19.91 -25.82
C GLN A 68 -20.17 -20.63 -26.86
N SER A 69 -19.77 -20.62 -28.14
CA SER A 69 -20.47 -21.38 -29.18
C SER A 69 -20.42 -22.89 -28.95
N LYS A 70 -19.26 -23.40 -28.49
CA LYS A 70 -19.10 -24.82 -28.11
C LYS A 70 -19.95 -25.18 -26.89
N PHE A 71 -19.96 -24.32 -25.87
CA PHE A 71 -20.81 -24.49 -24.68
C PHE A 71 -22.30 -24.49 -25.03
N GLY A 72 -22.77 -23.56 -25.87
CA GLY A 72 -24.17 -23.54 -26.31
C GLY A 72 -24.56 -24.75 -27.18
N LYS A 73 -23.61 -25.38 -27.90
CA LYS A 73 -23.84 -26.66 -28.59
C LYS A 73 -23.91 -27.83 -27.60
N MET A 74 -23.13 -27.78 -26.53
CA MET A 74 -23.12 -28.80 -25.48
C MET A 74 -24.40 -28.73 -24.63
N GLU A 75 -24.84 -27.52 -24.27
CA GLU A 75 -26.09 -27.26 -23.55
C GLU A 75 -27.31 -27.79 -24.33
N ARG A 76 -27.40 -27.50 -25.63
CA ARG A 76 -28.46 -28.07 -26.49
C ARG A 76 -28.40 -29.60 -26.62
N LYS A 77 -27.20 -30.19 -26.59
CA LYS A 77 -27.04 -31.66 -26.55
C LYS A 77 -27.49 -32.22 -25.20
N LEU A 78 -27.20 -31.52 -24.11
CA LEU A 78 -27.60 -31.91 -22.76
C LEU A 78 -29.13 -31.81 -22.60
N GLU A 79 -29.75 -30.74 -23.07
CA GLU A 79 -31.21 -30.58 -23.13
C GLU A 79 -31.87 -31.66 -23.99
N SER A 80 -31.27 -32.00 -25.14
CA SER A 80 -31.72 -33.10 -26.00
C SER A 80 -31.63 -34.47 -25.32
N LEU A 81 -30.59 -34.71 -24.51
CA LEU A 81 -30.44 -35.94 -23.75
C LEU A 81 -31.46 -36.00 -22.60
N ILE A 82 -31.66 -34.90 -21.89
CA ILE A 82 -32.65 -34.80 -20.80
C ILE A 82 -34.08 -35.02 -21.34
N SER A 83 -34.40 -34.47 -22.51
CA SER A 83 -35.70 -34.66 -23.17
C SER A 83 -35.87 -36.06 -23.78
N GLN A 84 -34.78 -36.75 -24.11
CA GLN A 84 -34.81 -38.15 -24.53
C GLN A 84 -35.02 -39.09 -23.32
N THR A 85 -34.44 -38.79 -22.17
CA THR A 85 -34.64 -39.52 -20.90
C THR A 85 -36.06 -39.33 -20.34
N GLN A 86 -36.72 -38.20 -20.62
CA GLN A 86 -38.09 -37.92 -20.17
C GLN A 86 -39.19 -38.63 -20.99
N ASN A 87 -38.87 -39.14 -22.19
CA ASN A 87 -39.84 -39.78 -23.09
C ASN A 87 -39.76 -41.32 -23.12
N GLN A 88 -39.00 -41.94 -22.22
CA GLN A 88 -39.02 -43.40 -22.04
C GLN A 88 -39.68 -43.78 -20.71
N ASP A 89 -40.85 -44.38 -20.87
CA ASP A 89 -41.60 -45.07 -19.82
C ASP A 89 -40.76 -46.15 -19.13
N ILE A 90 -41.02 -46.27 -17.83
CA ILE A 90 -40.34 -47.11 -16.86
C ILE A 90 -40.48 -48.61 -17.20
N SER A 91 -39.35 -49.32 -17.35
CA SER A 91 -39.22 -50.77 -17.10
C SER A 91 -37.72 -51.15 -16.96
N PRO A 92 -37.34 -52.09 -16.07
CA PRO A 92 -36.02 -52.12 -15.44
C PRO A 92 -35.01 -53.08 -16.10
N PHE A 93 -33.73 -52.84 -15.77
CA PHE A 93 -32.50 -53.63 -16.03
C PHE A 93 -31.68 -53.37 -17.32
N ASP A 94 -30.35 -53.30 -17.11
CA ASP A 94 -29.22 -53.46 -18.05
C ASP A 94 -28.63 -52.27 -18.83
N SER A 95 -28.36 -51.12 -18.18
CA SER A 95 -27.37 -50.18 -18.75
C SER A 95 -26.53 -49.36 -17.77
N SER A 96 -26.54 -49.68 -16.46
CA SER A 96 -25.77 -48.93 -15.45
C SER A 96 -24.25 -49.15 -15.51
N GLU A 97 -23.76 -50.16 -16.25
CA GLU A 97 -22.34 -50.53 -16.20
C GLU A 97 -21.42 -49.69 -17.10
N SER A 98 -21.93 -49.02 -18.15
CA SER A 98 -21.06 -48.26 -19.08
C SER A 98 -20.85 -46.78 -18.71
N LEU A 99 -21.72 -46.23 -17.86
CA LEU A 99 -21.66 -44.82 -17.44
C LEU A 99 -20.82 -44.65 -16.16
N GLU A 100 -20.84 -45.62 -15.25
CA GLU A 100 -20.02 -45.60 -14.03
C GLU A 100 -18.51 -45.67 -14.36
N GLN A 101 -18.12 -46.40 -15.41
CA GLN A 101 -16.72 -46.49 -15.84
C GLN A 101 -16.17 -45.16 -16.40
N SER A 102 -17.00 -44.41 -17.16
CA SER A 102 -16.58 -43.13 -17.77
C SER A 102 -16.50 -41.99 -16.78
N ILE A 103 -17.28 -42.04 -15.69
CA ILE A 103 -17.28 -41.01 -14.64
C ILE A 103 -16.16 -41.29 -13.60
N ALA A 104 -15.80 -42.57 -13.38
CA ALA A 104 -14.75 -42.95 -12.43
C ALA A 104 -13.32 -42.59 -12.89
N ASP A 105 -13.05 -42.57 -14.20
CA ASP A 105 -11.70 -42.29 -14.70
C ASP A 105 -11.35 -40.79 -14.77
N GLU A 106 -12.35 -39.90 -14.77
CA GLU A 106 -12.12 -38.43 -14.75
C GLU A 106 -12.17 -37.82 -13.34
N LEU A 107 -12.69 -38.54 -12.33
CA LEU A 107 -12.83 -38.05 -10.95
C LEU A 107 -11.57 -38.20 -10.07
N LYS A 108 -10.46 -38.71 -10.60
CA LYS A 108 -9.20 -38.89 -9.85
C LYS A 108 -8.29 -37.65 -9.79
N SER A 109 -8.66 -36.51 -10.37
CA SER A 109 -7.76 -35.34 -10.45
C SER A 109 -8.22 -34.06 -9.73
N MET A 110 -9.27 -34.09 -8.90
CA MET A 110 -9.61 -32.93 -8.06
C MET A 110 -10.03 -33.37 -6.67
N GLU A 111 -9.15 -33.14 -5.70
CA GLU A 111 -9.42 -33.33 -4.28
C GLU A 111 -9.70 -31.96 -3.64
N PHE A 112 -10.91 -31.77 -3.10
CA PHE A 112 -11.23 -30.71 -2.13
C PHE A 112 -11.82 -31.33 -0.86
N PRO A 113 -11.44 -30.89 0.35
CA PRO A 113 -11.86 -31.53 1.60
C PRO A 113 -13.31 -31.23 1.97
N LYS A 114 -14.02 -32.26 2.44
CA LYS A 114 -15.37 -32.20 3.00
C LYS A 114 -15.38 -31.53 4.38
N GLN A 115 -16.36 -30.65 4.55
CA GLN A 115 -16.84 -30.08 5.80
C GLN A 115 -17.62 -31.15 6.59
N TYR A 116 -17.23 -31.40 7.85
CA TYR A 116 -18.04 -32.15 8.81
C TYR A 116 -18.64 -31.19 9.82
N SER A 117 -19.97 -31.25 9.94
CA SER A 117 -20.74 -30.71 11.06
C SER A 117 -21.01 -31.85 12.04
N THR A 118 -20.89 -31.59 13.34
CA THR A 118 -21.60 -32.35 14.37
C THR A 118 -21.84 -31.44 15.58
N ASP A 119 -23.11 -31.18 15.84
CA ASP A 119 -23.64 -30.60 17.07
C ASP A 119 -23.35 -31.52 18.26
N GLN A 120 -22.82 -30.97 19.35
CA GLN A 120 -23.24 -31.34 20.71
C GLN A 120 -23.25 -30.09 21.59
N VAL A 121 -24.43 -29.84 22.17
CA VAL A 121 -24.75 -28.77 23.10
C VAL A 121 -24.64 -29.32 24.52
N GLU A 122 -23.88 -28.64 25.39
CA GLU A 122 -24.16 -28.57 26.83
C GLU A 122 -23.63 -27.22 27.40
N PRO A 123 -24.31 -26.61 28.39
CA PRO A 123 -24.14 -25.20 28.71
C PRO A 123 -23.03 -24.96 29.74
N ILE A 124 -22.19 -23.95 29.50
CA ILE A 124 -21.22 -23.46 30.48
C ILE A 124 -21.75 -22.20 31.17
N ILE A 125 -21.80 -22.31 32.49
CA ILE A 125 -22.21 -21.34 33.50
C ILE A 125 -21.36 -20.05 33.40
N ILE A 126 -22.04 -18.91 33.29
CA ILE A 126 -21.45 -17.57 33.40
C ILE A 126 -21.24 -17.25 34.89
N PRO A 127 -20.03 -16.95 35.39
CA PRO A 127 -19.90 -16.27 36.67
C PRO A 127 -20.21 -14.79 36.48
N GLN A 128 -21.31 -14.34 37.07
CA GLN A 128 -21.61 -12.93 37.26
C GLN A 128 -20.48 -12.28 38.07
N ILE A 129 -19.77 -11.31 37.47
CA ILE A 129 -18.93 -10.37 38.22
C ILE A 129 -19.87 -9.27 38.70
N ASN A 130 -20.26 -9.35 39.97
CA ASN A 130 -20.93 -8.26 40.66
C ASN A 130 -19.94 -7.11 40.83
N LEU A 131 -20.19 -5.99 40.13
CA LEU A 131 -19.63 -4.68 40.48
C LEU A 131 -20.29 -4.23 41.80
N SER A 132 -19.59 -4.42 42.92
CA SER A 132 -19.89 -3.71 44.16
C SER A 132 -19.12 -2.38 44.15
N ILE A 133 -19.84 -1.30 43.90
CA ILE A 133 -19.41 0.06 44.20
C ILE A 133 -19.44 0.21 45.73
N SER A 134 -18.28 0.47 46.34
CA SER A 134 -18.22 0.98 47.71
C SER A 134 -17.45 2.30 47.71
N GLU A 135 -18.19 3.40 47.84
CA GLU A 135 -17.66 4.71 48.19
C GLU A 135 -17.18 4.70 49.63
N THR A 136 -15.91 5.04 49.90
CA THR A 136 -15.56 5.85 51.09
C THR A 136 -14.18 6.52 50.96
N ALA A 137 -14.23 7.85 51.02
CA ALA A 137 -13.32 8.83 51.62
C ALA A 137 -11.78 8.73 51.52
N GLU A 138 -11.22 9.76 50.86
CA GLU A 138 -10.02 10.53 51.20
C GLU A 138 -8.87 9.83 51.96
N SER A 139 -7.83 9.49 51.21
CA SER A 139 -6.46 9.66 51.68
C SER A 139 -5.55 9.95 50.49
N ALA A 140 -4.91 11.10 50.52
CA ALA A 140 -3.92 11.54 49.55
C ALA A 140 -2.66 10.65 49.60
N LEU A 141 -2.74 9.47 48.99
CA LEU A 141 -1.57 8.66 48.66
C LEU A 141 -1.16 9.04 47.24
N LYS A 142 0.04 9.61 47.10
CA LYS A 142 0.73 9.80 45.81
C LYS A 142 0.86 8.44 45.13
N VAL A 143 -0.11 8.10 44.29
CA VAL A 143 -0.06 6.93 43.41
C VAL A 143 1.13 7.14 42.47
N PRO A 144 2.12 6.24 42.42
CA PRO A 144 3.20 6.33 41.46
C PRO A 144 2.59 6.31 40.06
N ILE A 145 2.86 7.35 39.27
CA ILE A 145 2.42 7.42 37.87
C ILE A 145 2.90 6.13 37.16
N PRO A 146 2.02 5.34 36.51
CA PRO A 146 2.40 4.09 35.89
C PRO A 146 3.51 4.33 34.85
N LYS A 147 4.61 3.55 34.93
CA LYS A 147 5.73 3.62 33.96
C LYS A 147 5.27 3.46 32.50
N GLU A 148 4.11 2.84 32.27
CA GLU A 148 3.48 2.70 30.96
C GLU A 148 3.09 4.04 30.32
N GLN A 149 2.77 5.07 31.10
CA GLN A 149 2.37 6.38 30.57
C GLN A 149 3.53 7.10 29.86
N PHE A 150 4.78 6.70 30.13
CA PHE A 150 5.99 7.27 29.54
C PHE A 150 6.62 6.39 28.46
N ARG A 151 5.89 5.38 27.97
CA ARG A 151 6.32 4.49 26.90
C ARG A 151 5.61 4.88 25.61
N ILE A 152 6.38 5.13 24.56
CA ILE A 152 5.84 5.39 23.21
C ILE A 152 6.30 4.32 22.24
N ASN A 153 5.38 3.84 21.39
CA ASN A 153 5.76 3.12 20.18
C ASN A 153 6.22 4.15 19.13
N ALA A 154 7.53 4.27 18.94
CA ALA A 154 8.11 5.18 17.96
C ALA A 154 8.11 4.58 16.55
N ALA A 155 7.80 3.29 16.41
CA ALA A 155 7.64 2.63 15.11
C ALA A 155 6.20 2.70 14.59
N ASP A 156 5.29 3.42 15.25
CA ASP A 156 3.90 3.55 14.81
C ASP A 156 3.76 4.40 13.54
N PHE A 157 3.17 3.81 12.50
CA PHE A 157 2.86 4.48 11.24
C PHE A 157 2.00 5.74 11.42
N LEU A 158 0.99 5.69 12.32
CA LEU A 158 0.10 6.82 12.57
C LEU A 158 0.85 8.02 13.16
N ARG A 159 1.95 7.76 13.85
CA ARG A 159 2.84 8.79 14.41
C ARG A 159 3.89 9.27 13.42
N GLY A 160 3.92 8.74 12.20
CA GLY A 160 4.84 9.13 11.13
C GLY A 160 6.03 8.19 10.92
N ALA A 161 6.05 7.01 11.54
CA ALA A 161 7.07 6.01 11.23
C ALA A 161 6.88 5.43 9.83
N THR A 162 7.97 5.04 9.17
CA THR A 162 7.93 4.48 7.81
C THR A 162 8.94 3.36 7.63
N VAL A 163 8.62 2.40 6.77
CA VAL A 163 9.57 1.40 6.30
C VAL A 163 10.52 2.04 5.31
N ASP A 164 11.82 1.90 5.55
CA ASP A 164 12.85 2.29 4.59
C ASP A 164 13.03 1.16 3.57
N ILE A 165 12.34 1.29 2.45
CA ILE A 165 12.31 0.29 1.38
C ILE A 165 13.70 0.07 0.79
N ALA A 166 14.50 1.14 0.63
CA ALA A 166 15.81 1.07 0.01
C ALA A 166 16.80 0.23 0.84
N HIS A 167 16.60 0.20 2.17
CA HIS A 167 17.42 -0.54 3.11
C HIS A 167 16.70 -1.76 3.71
N SER A 168 15.55 -2.15 3.15
CA SER A 168 14.82 -3.36 3.54
C SER A 168 14.92 -4.41 2.44
N SER A 169 14.71 -5.68 2.79
CA SER A 169 14.52 -6.74 1.80
C SER A 169 13.26 -6.49 0.98
N SER A 170 13.24 -6.98 -0.26
CA SER A 170 12.05 -6.89 -1.12
C SER A 170 10.86 -7.59 -0.46
N SER A 171 9.69 -6.93 -0.48
CA SER A 171 8.50 -7.38 0.21
C SER A 171 7.36 -7.71 -0.75
N SER A 172 6.53 -8.69 -0.40
CA SER A 172 5.23 -8.94 -1.02
C SER A 172 4.30 -7.72 -0.95
N LEU A 173 4.47 -6.85 0.05
CA LEU A 173 3.71 -5.63 0.20
C LEU A 173 4.24 -4.47 -0.66
N ASN A 174 5.36 -4.65 -1.37
CA ASN A 174 5.88 -3.69 -2.33
C ASN A 174 5.95 -4.34 -3.73
N PRO A 175 4.80 -4.60 -4.37
CA PRO A 175 4.78 -5.26 -5.66
C PRO A 175 5.31 -4.34 -6.77
N ILE A 176 5.87 -4.95 -7.83
CA ILE A 176 6.33 -4.23 -9.04
C ILE A 176 5.17 -3.48 -9.71
N ILE A 177 3.96 -4.04 -9.61
CA ILE A 177 2.71 -3.45 -10.11
C ILE A 177 1.74 -3.39 -8.93
N GLY A 178 1.38 -2.19 -8.50
CA GLY A 178 0.55 -1.94 -7.33
C GLY A 178 1.19 -0.90 -6.40
N TYR A 179 0.61 -0.71 -5.23
CA TYR A 179 1.05 0.28 -4.26
C TYR A 179 1.88 -0.36 -3.16
N ASP A 180 2.90 0.35 -2.68
CA ASP A 180 3.63 -0.08 -1.49
C ASP A 180 2.73 0.01 -0.26
N GLN A 181 2.63 -1.10 0.44
CA GLN A 181 1.87 -1.31 1.66
C GLN A 181 2.78 -1.80 2.79
N SER A 182 4.11 -1.71 2.63
CA SER A 182 5.08 -2.20 3.62
C SER A 182 4.87 -1.58 5.00
N ASN A 183 4.36 -0.33 5.07
CA ASN A 183 4.06 0.35 6.32
C ASN A 183 2.96 -0.29 7.16
N LEU A 184 2.16 -1.23 6.61
CA LEU A 184 1.16 -1.97 7.38
C LEU A 184 1.77 -2.77 8.53
N VAL A 185 3.04 -3.18 8.42
CA VAL A 185 3.78 -3.87 9.49
C VAL A 185 4.06 -2.97 10.70
N LEU A 186 3.87 -1.65 10.55
CA LEU A 186 4.11 -0.60 11.52
C LEU A 186 2.82 0.03 12.06
N LEU A 187 1.67 -0.33 11.50
CA LEU A 187 0.38 0.22 11.91
C LEU A 187 0.03 -0.31 13.31
N ASP A 188 0.06 0.56 14.32
CA ASP A 188 -0.17 0.13 15.69
C ASP A 188 -1.63 -0.27 15.89
N ARG A 189 -1.83 -1.54 16.25
CA ARG A 189 -3.16 -2.14 16.38
C ARG A 189 -3.18 -3.21 17.47
N PRO A 190 -4.25 -3.31 18.28
CA PRO A 190 -4.33 -4.30 19.35
C PRO A 190 -4.26 -5.75 18.83
N ARG A 191 -4.73 -5.99 17.59
CA ARG A 191 -4.69 -7.29 16.93
C ARG A 191 -4.13 -7.17 15.52
N SER A 192 -3.24 -8.08 15.15
CA SER A 192 -2.66 -8.13 13.80
C SER A 192 -3.52 -8.96 12.84
N THR A 193 -3.70 -8.47 11.61
CA THR A 193 -4.49 -9.14 10.58
C THR A 193 -3.62 -10.10 9.76
N SER A 194 -4.15 -11.29 9.43
CA SER A 194 -3.41 -12.40 8.79
C SER A 194 -3.02 -12.15 7.35
N HIS A 195 -3.75 -11.29 6.63
CA HIS A 195 -3.61 -11.14 5.18
C HIS A 195 -2.72 -9.96 4.76
N LYS A 196 -2.01 -9.31 5.71
CA LYS A 196 -1.26 -8.06 5.48
C LYS A 196 0.13 -8.07 6.11
N ALA A 197 0.82 -9.21 6.04
CA ALA A 197 2.19 -9.36 6.52
C ALA A 197 3.21 -8.87 5.49
N TRP A 198 4.29 -8.24 5.96
CA TRP A 198 5.48 -7.98 5.17
C TRP A 198 6.21 -9.31 4.95
N CYS A 199 6.16 -9.88 3.75
CA CYS A 199 6.79 -11.16 3.44
C CYS A 199 7.95 -11.02 2.47
N THR A 200 9.05 -11.73 2.71
CA THR A 200 10.21 -11.77 1.81
C THR A 200 10.73 -13.20 1.67
N ASN A 201 11.27 -13.52 0.49
CA ASN A 201 11.98 -14.78 0.20
C ASN A 201 13.51 -14.64 0.29
N THR A 202 14.00 -13.51 0.80
CA THR A 202 15.43 -13.22 0.94
C THR A 202 16.04 -14.13 2.02
N LYS A 203 17.22 -14.71 1.77
CA LYS A 203 17.90 -15.61 2.72
C LYS A 203 18.20 -14.96 4.08
N ASN A 204 18.53 -13.67 4.07
CA ASN A 204 18.75 -12.88 5.28
C ASN A 204 17.76 -11.72 5.30
N PRO A 205 16.52 -11.94 5.77
CA PRO A 205 15.48 -10.92 5.79
C PRO A 205 15.84 -9.74 6.69
N VAL A 206 15.68 -8.54 6.16
CA VAL A 206 15.99 -7.28 6.83
C VAL A 206 14.80 -6.33 6.66
N LEU A 207 14.29 -5.81 7.78
CA LEU A 207 13.27 -4.76 7.80
C LEU A 207 13.86 -3.52 8.49
N THR A 208 14.01 -2.44 7.74
CA THR A 208 14.56 -1.17 8.22
C THR A 208 13.43 -0.17 8.40
N ILE A 209 13.42 0.52 9.54
CA ILE A 209 12.31 1.40 9.96
C ILE A 209 12.88 2.76 10.35
N ASN A 210 12.35 3.81 9.72
CA ASN A 210 12.46 5.19 10.20
C ASN A 210 11.44 5.37 11.32
N LEU A 211 11.92 5.70 12.51
CA LEU A 211 11.06 5.98 13.66
C LEU A 211 10.41 7.36 13.50
N ALA A 212 9.18 7.47 13.99
CA ALA A 212 8.42 8.72 14.04
C ALA A 212 9.16 9.84 14.80
N LYS A 213 9.93 9.46 15.82
CA LYS A 213 10.70 10.36 16.68
C LYS A 213 12.01 9.70 17.08
N TYR A 214 13.02 10.54 17.32
CA TYR A 214 14.25 10.12 17.96
C TYR A 214 13.98 9.71 19.40
N ILE A 215 14.27 8.46 19.75
CA ILE A 215 14.04 7.90 21.08
C ILE A 215 15.28 7.19 21.62
N LYS A 216 15.38 7.12 22.96
CA LYS A 216 16.21 6.12 23.61
C LYS A 216 15.39 4.82 23.70
N PRO A 217 15.79 3.75 22.98
CA PRO A 217 14.98 2.53 22.92
C PRO A 217 15.11 1.72 24.21
N ILE A 218 13.99 1.20 24.71
CA ILE A 218 13.91 0.39 25.93
C ILE A 218 13.54 -1.06 25.66
N SER A 219 12.75 -1.30 24.62
CA SER A 219 12.37 -2.64 24.20
C SER A 219 11.86 -2.60 22.77
N VAL A 220 11.87 -3.78 22.16
CA VAL A 220 11.18 -4.04 20.90
C VAL A 220 10.15 -5.13 21.14
N SER A 221 9.16 -5.23 20.27
CA SER A 221 8.24 -6.35 20.33
C SER A 221 7.83 -6.82 18.95
N TYR A 222 7.36 -8.06 18.94
CA TYR A 222 6.79 -8.68 17.77
C TYR A 222 5.46 -9.36 18.14
N GLN A 223 4.50 -9.25 17.23
CA GLN A 223 3.19 -9.88 17.33
C GLN A 223 2.82 -10.47 15.97
N HIS A 224 2.45 -11.76 15.91
CA HIS A 224 1.83 -12.33 14.71
C HIS A 224 0.31 -12.22 14.72
N SER A 225 -0.30 -12.38 13.55
CA SER A 225 -1.75 -12.49 13.44
C SER A 225 -2.25 -13.81 14.02
N LYS A 226 -3.44 -13.80 14.62
CA LYS A 226 -4.11 -15.03 15.04
C LYS A 226 -4.21 -16.01 13.87
N TRP A 227 -3.60 -17.18 14.03
CA TRP A 227 -3.55 -18.22 13.01
C TRP A 227 -4.05 -19.54 13.62
N ASN A 228 -5.33 -19.58 13.97
CA ASN A 228 -6.00 -20.71 14.64
C ASN A 228 -5.21 -21.28 15.85
N GLY A 229 -4.58 -20.41 16.65
CA GLY A 229 -3.78 -20.80 17.81
C GLY A 229 -2.41 -21.41 17.51
N THR A 230 -1.98 -21.42 16.24
CA THR A 230 -0.67 -21.91 15.79
C THR A 230 0.18 -20.77 15.23
N ILE A 231 1.50 -20.91 15.24
CA ILE A 231 2.41 -19.94 14.62
C ILE A 231 2.61 -20.37 13.16
N PRO A 232 2.40 -19.48 12.16
CA PRO A 232 2.61 -19.85 10.77
C PRO A 232 4.11 -20.10 10.50
N ASN A 233 4.43 -21.06 9.63
CA ASN A 233 5.81 -21.45 9.30
C ASN A 233 6.70 -20.26 8.89
N GLY A 234 6.13 -19.29 8.17
CA GLY A 234 6.86 -18.09 7.75
C GLY A 234 7.11 -17.07 8.86
N ALA A 235 6.51 -17.19 10.06
CA ALA A 235 6.72 -16.22 11.12
C ALA A 235 8.16 -16.29 11.64
N PRO A 236 8.79 -15.14 11.95
CA PRO A 236 10.08 -15.11 12.62
C PRO A 236 10.05 -15.85 13.96
N LYS A 237 11.03 -16.72 14.15
CA LYS A 237 11.32 -17.43 15.39
C LYS A 237 12.41 -16.71 16.17
N THR A 238 13.48 -16.30 15.51
CA THR A 238 14.57 -15.53 16.13
C THR A 238 14.96 -14.32 15.29
N TYR A 239 15.26 -13.21 15.97
CA TYR A 239 15.68 -11.97 15.32
C TYR A 239 16.61 -11.14 16.19
N ASP A 240 17.42 -10.30 15.53
CA ASP A 240 18.23 -9.27 16.17
C ASP A 240 17.70 -7.88 15.79
N VAL A 241 17.98 -6.89 16.62
CA VAL A 241 17.71 -5.48 16.29
C VAL A 241 18.97 -4.65 16.47
N VAL A 242 19.26 -3.84 15.47
CA VAL A 242 20.37 -2.89 15.48
C VAL A 242 19.86 -1.48 15.28
N ALA A 243 20.53 -0.51 15.90
CA ALA A 243 20.37 0.91 15.63
C ALA A 243 21.22 1.30 14.42
N CYS A 244 20.65 2.11 13.53
CA CYS A 244 21.39 2.79 12.47
C CYS A 244 21.82 4.16 13.00
N LEU A 245 23.12 4.43 13.00
CA LEU A 245 23.68 5.69 13.48
C LEU A 245 23.81 6.75 12.36
N ASP A 246 23.62 6.33 11.11
CA ASP A 246 23.69 7.12 9.89
C ASP A 246 22.46 6.88 9.00
N PHE A 247 22.29 7.73 7.98
CA PHE A 247 21.14 7.66 7.07
C PHE A 247 21.11 6.35 6.27
N ASN A 248 22.26 5.83 5.83
CA ASN A 248 22.36 4.61 5.03
C ASN A 248 22.38 3.32 5.87
N CYS A 249 22.41 3.44 7.20
CA CYS A 249 22.60 2.31 8.11
C CYS A 249 23.90 1.53 7.80
N GLU A 250 24.98 2.21 7.44
CA GLU A 250 26.32 1.62 7.34
C GLU A 250 26.97 1.53 8.73
N GLN A 251 26.70 2.51 9.59
CA GLN A 251 27.15 2.53 10.98
C GLN A 251 26.08 1.93 11.88
N ARG A 252 26.36 0.74 12.43
CA ARG A 252 25.37 -0.04 13.19
C ARG A 252 25.83 -0.26 14.62
N LYS A 253 24.89 -0.16 15.56
CA LYS A 253 25.09 -0.56 16.96
C LYS A 253 24.04 -1.61 17.37
N PRO A 254 24.44 -2.80 17.85
CA PRO A 254 23.49 -3.79 18.34
C PRO A 254 22.65 -3.24 19.49
N LEU A 255 21.32 -3.36 19.41
CA LEU A 255 20.40 -3.01 20.50
C LEU A 255 20.09 -4.24 21.34
N VAL A 256 19.68 -5.31 20.66
CA VAL A 256 19.35 -6.59 21.28
C VAL A 256 19.59 -7.71 20.28
N SER A 257 19.98 -8.87 20.77
CA SER A 257 20.28 -10.05 19.96
C SER A 257 19.51 -11.26 20.44
N LYS A 258 19.18 -12.17 19.52
CA LYS A 258 18.50 -13.44 19.77
C LYS A 258 17.15 -13.26 20.48
N CYS A 259 16.40 -12.23 20.12
CA CYS A 259 15.01 -12.14 20.53
C CYS A 259 14.26 -13.34 19.96
N GLN A 260 13.60 -14.09 20.83
CA GLN A 260 12.86 -15.27 20.44
C GLN A 260 11.37 -14.98 20.55
N TYR A 261 10.65 -15.22 19.46
CA TYR A 261 9.20 -15.31 19.51
C TYR A 261 8.85 -16.77 19.79
N SER A 262 8.11 -17.07 20.86
CA SER A 262 7.88 -18.43 21.37
C SER A 262 6.40 -18.78 21.41
N GLN A 263 6.04 -20.01 21.03
CA GLN A 263 4.65 -20.45 21.15
C GLN A 263 4.14 -20.59 22.59
N TYR A 264 5.06 -20.81 23.53
CA TYR A 264 4.73 -21.12 24.92
C TYR A 264 4.41 -19.88 25.76
N GLN A 265 4.73 -18.68 25.25
CA GLN A 265 4.52 -17.40 25.95
C GLN A 265 3.16 -16.75 25.62
N SER A 266 2.24 -17.53 25.03
CA SER A 266 0.91 -17.20 24.47
C SER A 266 0.92 -16.81 22.98
N ASN A 267 0.42 -17.75 22.15
CA ASN A 267 0.34 -17.75 20.68
C ASN A 267 -0.46 -16.61 20.02
N GLU A 268 -0.83 -15.57 20.75
CA GLU A 268 -1.66 -14.48 20.22
C GLU A 268 -1.27 -13.10 20.79
N LYS A 269 -0.41 -13.08 21.82
CA LYS A 269 0.02 -11.83 22.46
C LYS A 269 1.33 -11.35 21.88
N GLU A 270 1.46 -10.03 21.90
CA GLU A 270 2.73 -9.35 21.70
C GLU A 270 3.79 -9.90 22.66
N GLN A 271 4.96 -10.22 22.13
CA GLN A 271 6.10 -10.64 22.93
C GLN A 271 7.19 -9.57 22.90
N ILE A 272 7.59 -9.15 24.09
CA ILE A 272 8.52 -8.05 24.29
C ILE A 272 9.92 -8.61 24.49
N CYS A 273 10.88 -8.04 23.76
CA CYS A 273 12.31 -8.26 23.93
C CYS A 273 12.95 -6.99 24.49
N ASN A 274 13.40 -7.07 25.75
CA ASN A 274 13.95 -5.91 26.45
C ASN A 274 15.37 -5.59 25.99
N ILE A 275 15.65 -4.29 25.84
CA ILE A 275 16.99 -3.78 25.58
C ILE A 275 17.64 -3.51 26.94
N SER A 276 18.92 -3.86 27.07
CA SER A 276 19.67 -3.62 28.31
C SER A 276 19.71 -2.13 28.62
N SER A 277 19.34 -1.74 29.85
CA SER A 277 19.38 -0.35 30.32
C SER A 277 20.81 0.20 30.41
N HIS A 278 21.81 -0.69 30.53
CA HIS A 278 23.23 -0.35 30.57
C HIS A 278 23.83 -0.08 29.19
N LEU A 279 23.06 -0.32 28.13
CA LEU A 279 23.51 -0.09 26.76
C LEU A 279 23.59 1.41 26.51
N ASP A 280 24.80 1.93 26.36
CA ASP A 280 25.03 3.35 26.05
C ASP A 280 24.75 3.63 24.58
N VAL A 281 23.47 3.77 24.22
CA VAL A 281 23.04 4.09 22.85
C VAL A 281 22.49 5.51 22.84
N PRO A 282 22.91 6.35 21.87
CA PRO A 282 22.32 7.67 21.70
C PRO A 282 20.83 7.56 21.35
N SER A 283 20.14 8.69 21.33
CA SER A 283 18.80 8.73 20.76
C SER A 283 18.85 8.35 19.28
N ILE A 284 17.99 7.44 18.85
CA ILE A 284 18.01 6.88 17.49
C ILE A 284 16.72 7.21 16.74
N GLY A 285 16.85 7.49 15.45
CA GLY A 285 15.73 7.72 14.53
C GLY A 285 15.51 6.58 13.54
N LYS A 286 16.38 5.57 13.51
CA LYS A 286 16.29 4.45 12.57
C LYS A 286 16.79 3.15 13.19
N VAL A 287 16.04 2.07 12.96
CA VAL A 287 16.38 0.71 13.41
C VAL A 287 16.28 -0.29 12.29
N GLN A 288 16.94 -1.43 12.46
CA GLN A 288 16.89 -2.53 11.53
C GLN A 288 16.65 -3.84 12.28
N PHE A 289 15.51 -4.48 11.97
CA PHE A 289 15.20 -5.85 12.37
C PHE A 289 15.86 -6.82 11.41
N ARG A 290 16.57 -7.80 11.95
CA ARG A 290 17.33 -8.81 11.20
C ARG A 290 16.83 -10.18 11.60
N PHE A 291 15.97 -10.77 10.78
CA PHE A 291 15.36 -12.06 11.07
C PHE A 291 16.34 -13.17 10.73
N ARG A 292 16.53 -14.10 11.67
CA ARG A 292 17.56 -15.15 11.60
C ARG A 292 16.98 -16.50 11.25
N GLU A 293 15.88 -16.86 11.91
CA GLU A 293 15.20 -18.13 11.76
C GLU A 293 13.69 -17.87 11.79
N ASN A 294 12.93 -18.62 11.01
CA ASN A 294 11.47 -18.69 11.03
C ASN A 294 11.01 -20.06 11.58
N TYR A 295 9.71 -20.24 11.74
CA TYR A 295 9.15 -21.41 12.42
C TYR A 295 9.07 -22.68 11.56
N GLY A 296 9.09 -22.56 10.24
CA GLY A 296 9.27 -23.67 9.33
C GLY A 296 10.38 -23.36 8.34
N ASP A 297 10.97 -24.38 7.74
CA ASP A 297 12.01 -24.28 6.71
C ASP A 297 11.45 -23.76 5.35
N THR A 298 10.49 -22.85 5.41
CA THR A 298 10.00 -22.15 4.23
C THR A 298 11.00 -21.05 3.89
N LYS A 299 11.34 -20.93 2.61
CA LYS A 299 12.20 -19.84 2.11
C LYS A 299 11.63 -18.43 2.38
N MET A 300 10.36 -18.33 2.78
CA MET A 300 9.65 -17.09 3.01
C MET A 300 9.54 -16.75 4.50
N THR A 301 9.89 -15.52 4.86
CA THR A 301 9.68 -14.93 6.18
C THR A 301 8.58 -13.87 6.09
N CYS A 302 7.58 -13.92 6.96
CA CYS A 302 6.41 -13.03 7.01
C CYS A 302 6.28 -12.36 8.38
N VAL A 303 6.44 -11.04 8.40
CA VAL A 303 6.41 -10.20 9.59
C VAL A 303 5.10 -9.44 9.64
N HIS A 304 4.38 -9.55 10.75
CA HIS A 304 3.02 -9.01 10.88
C HIS A 304 2.96 -7.64 11.56
N LEU A 305 3.50 -7.53 12.78
CA LEU A 305 3.53 -6.28 13.52
C LEU A 305 4.77 -6.22 14.39
N VAL A 306 5.53 -5.14 14.25
CA VAL A 306 6.69 -4.84 15.08
C VAL A 306 6.52 -3.50 15.75
N ARG A 307 7.00 -3.39 16.99
CA ARG A 307 6.97 -2.14 17.74
C ARG A 307 8.35 -1.84 18.31
N VAL A 308 8.65 -0.55 18.43
CA VAL A 308 9.90 -0.07 19.01
C VAL A 308 9.53 0.93 20.08
N TYR A 309 9.83 0.55 21.32
CA TYR A 309 9.45 1.33 22.47
C TYR A 309 10.60 2.17 22.97
N GLY A 310 10.30 3.42 23.30
CA GLY A 310 11.23 4.34 23.93
C GLY A 310 10.61 5.08 25.10
N GLU A 311 11.47 5.60 25.97
CA GLU A 311 11.08 6.53 27.01
C GLU A 311 10.73 7.89 26.40
N THR A 312 9.62 8.46 26.85
CA THR A 312 9.23 9.86 26.56
C THR A 312 9.13 10.65 27.86
N LYS A 313 9.48 11.93 27.81
CA LYS A 313 9.32 12.85 28.94
C LYS A 313 7.88 13.34 29.09
N THR A 314 7.11 13.31 28.00
CA THR A 314 5.70 13.71 28.00
C THR A 314 4.82 12.47 28.13
N PRO A 315 3.84 12.45 29.06
CA PRO A 315 2.90 11.35 29.15
C PRO A 315 2.14 11.18 27.84
N VAL A 316 1.86 9.93 27.46
CA VAL A 316 0.98 9.62 26.34
C VAL A 316 -0.40 10.17 26.66
N LYS A 317 -0.91 11.09 25.82
CA LYS A 317 -2.30 11.52 25.88
C LYS A 317 -3.16 10.33 25.47
N ILE A 318 -4.06 9.90 26.35
CA ILE A 318 -5.18 9.04 25.99
C ILE A 318 -6.19 10.00 25.38
N GLU A 319 -6.38 9.94 24.06
CA GLU A 319 -7.40 10.75 23.38
C GLU A 319 -8.77 10.16 23.72
N GLU A 320 -9.66 10.99 24.29
CA GLU A 320 -11.06 10.64 24.46
C GLU A 320 -11.76 10.66 23.10
N GLU A 321 -12.58 9.64 22.83
CA GLU A 321 -13.41 9.58 21.62
C GLU A 321 -14.31 10.82 21.56
N SER A 322 -14.19 11.60 20.48
CA SER A 322 -15.04 12.76 20.25
C SER A 322 -16.34 12.34 19.55
N LEU A 323 -17.43 13.09 19.75
CA LEU A 323 -18.68 12.92 18.99
C LEU A 323 -18.45 12.98 17.46
N GLU A 324 -17.43 13.74 17.03
CA GLU A 324 -17.00 13.82 15.63
C GLU A 324 -16.40 12.49 15.15
N SER A 325 -15.68 11.76 16.01
CA SER A 325 -15.12 10.44 15.68
C SER A 325 -16.23 9.42 15.47
N GLU A 326 -17.25 9.40 16.33
CA GLU A 326 -18.40 8.49 16.22
C GLU A 326 -19.18 8.72 14.92
N GLU A 327 -19.41 9.98 14.54
CA GLU A 327 -20.05 10.33 13.27
C GLU A 327 -19.22 9.87 12.06
N ILE A 328 -17.89 10.07 12.11
CA ILE A 328 -16.96 9.60 11.07
C ILE A 328 -17.02 8.08 10.93
N CYS A 329 -16.97 7.34 12.03
CA CYS A 329 -16.99 5.88 12.02
C CYS A 329 -18.32 5.33 11.50
N THR A 330 -19.44 5.92 11.92
CA THR A 330 -20.78 5.56 11.46
C THR A 330 -20.92 5.78 9.94
N ASN A 331 -20.47 6.93 9.44
CA ASN A 331 -20.51 7.24 8.02
C ASN A 331 -19.63 6.28 7.19
N LEU A 332 -18.40 6.02 7.63
CA LEU A 332 -17.48 5.10 6.95
C LEU A 332 -18.05 3.68 6.88
N ARG A 333 -18.64 3.20 7.97
CA ARG A 333 -19.34 1.91 8.00
C ARG A 333 -20.51 1.90 7.01
N TRP A 334 -21.32 2.94 6.99
CA TRP A 334 -22.46 3.02 6.07
C TRP A 334 -21.98 3.00 4.61
N TYR A 335 -20.94 3.75 4.25
CA TYR A 335 -20.40 3.74 2.89
C TYR A 335 -19.84 2.38 2.50
N TYR A 336 -19.14 1.70 3.41
CA TYR A 336 -18.61 0.37 3.15
C TYR A 336 -19.72 -0.62 2.74
N HIS A 337 -20.83 -0.63 3.49
CA HIS A 337 -21.93 -1.58 3.27
C HIS A 337 -22.92 -1.17 2.16
N ASN A 338 -23.06 0.13 1.87
CA ASN A 338 -24.11 0.63 0.95
C ASN A 338 -23.55 1.25 -0.34
N SER A 339 -22.29 1.67 -0.39
CA SER A 339 -21.73 2.37 -1.55
C SER A 339 -20.20 2.24 -1.60
N ASN A 340 -19.73 1.12 -2.17
CA ASN A 340 -18.29 0.85 -2.31
C ASN A 340 -17.55 1.98 -3.03
N SER A 341 -18.15 2.60 -4.05
CA SER A 341 -17.54 3.73 -4.77
C SER A 341 -17.33 4.97 -3.90
N LYS A 342 -18.28 5.30 -2.99
CA LYS A 342 -18.12 6.39 -2.03
C LYS A 342 -17.10 6.04 -0.96
N TYR A 343 -17.10 4.79 -0.48
CA TYR A 343 -16.10 4.31 0.46
C TYR A 343 -14.67 4.45 -0.10
N THR A 344 -14.46 4.01 -1.34
CA THR A 344 -13.19 4.14 -2.07
C THR A 344 -12.79 5.60 -2.29
N LEU A 345 -13.75 6.49 -2.59
CA LEU A 345 -13.47 7.91 -2.82
C LEU A 345 -13.21 8.70 -1.53
N GLU A 346 -13.93 8.39 -0.46
CA GLU A 346 -13.92 9.21 0.74
C GLU A 346 -12.76 8.91 1.67
N ARG A 347 -12.35 7.64 1.87
CA ARG A 347 -11.09 7.27 2.58
C ARG A 347 -10.93 5.75 2.63
N GLU A 348 -10.04 5.21 1.80
CA GLU A 348 -9.39 3.90 2.08
C GLU A 348 -8.23 4.02 3.09
N ASN A 349 -8.12 5.14 3.82
CA ASN A 349 -6.93 5.41 4.61
C ASN A 349 -7.03 4.76 5.99
N CYS A 350 -6.18 3.75 6.24
CA CYS A 350 -6.00 3.20 7.59
C CYS A 350 -5.78 4.31 8.64
N THR A 351 -5.12 5.41 8.30
CA THR A 351 -4.95 6.55 9.20
C THR A 351 -6.28 7.06 9.76
N VAL A 352 -7.30 7.29 8.93
CA VAL A 352 -8.57 7.83 9.44
C VAL A 352 -9.27 6.81 10.33
N LEU A 353 -9.34 5.55 9.90
CA LEU A 353 -10.03 4.50 10.65
C LEU A 353 -9.40 4.29 12.04
N TYR A 354 -8.07 4.28 12.11
CA TYR A 354 -7.36 4.02 13.36
C TYR A 354 -7.19 5.26 14.25
N GLU A 355 -7.06 6.47 13.69
CA GLU A 355 -7.05 7.72 14.48
C GLU A 355 -8.39 7.97 15.18
N ASN A 356 -9.49 7.56 14.56
CA ASN A 356 -10.84 7.76 15.12
C ASN A 356 -11.36 6.51 15.86
N ASN A 357 -10.52 5.50 16.10
CA ASN A 357 -10.89 4.24 16.77
C ASN A 357 -12.08 3.47 16.16
N CYS A 358 -12.34 3.63 14.85
CA CYS A 358 -13.52 3.05 14.18
C CYS A 358 -13.55 1.52 14.10
N CYS A 359 -12.48 0.82 14.46
CA CYS A 359 -12.39 -0.63 14.32
C CYS A 359 -13.29 -1.41 15.29
N SER A 360 -13.81 -0.76 16.33
CA SER A 360 -14.86 -1.32 17.20
C SER A 360 -16.21 -1.41 16.46
N GLU A 361 -16.53 -0.40 15.65
CA GLU A 361 -17.77 -0.30 14.89
C GLU A 361 -17.73 -1.05 13.55
N CYS A 362 -16.59 -1.01 12.86
CA CYS A 362 -16.38 -1.66 11.57
C CYS A 362 -15.01 -2.37 11.51
N PRO A 363 -14.87 -3.57 12.12
CA PRO A 363 -13.62 -4.31 12.10
C PRO A 363 -13.19 -4.71 10.68
N GLU A 364 -14.13 -4.98 9.79
CA GLU A 364 -13.90 -5.28 8.37
C GLU A 364 -13.25 -4.09 7.63
N CYS A 365 -13.68 -2.86 7.91
CA CYS A 365 -13.08 -1.64 7.35
C CYS A 365 -11.58 -1.55 7.68
N CYS A 366 -11.21 -1.84 8.94
CA CYS A 366 -9.81 -1.82 9.38
C CYS A 366 -9.00 -2.99 8.85
N GLN A 367 -9.64 -4.14 8.62
CA GLN A 367 -8.99 -5.29 8.01
C GLN A 367 -8.64 -5.02 6.54
N GLU A 368 -9.47 -4.26 5.82
CA GLU A 368 -9.35 -4.04 4.38
C GLU A 368 -8.65 -2.74 3.98
N CYS A 369 -8.49 -1.77 4.90
CA CYS A 369 -7.85 -0.47 4.62
C CYS A 369 -6.43 -0.52 4.01
N LEU A 370 -6.07 0.51 3.25
CA LEU A 370 -4.74 0.68 2.64
C LEU A 370 -4.00 1.88 3.26
N THR A 371 -2.67 1.80 3.35
CA THR A 371 -1.84 2.94 3.78
C THR A 371 -1.59 3.87 2.58
N PRO A 372 -1.74 5.20 2.71
CA PRO A 372 -1.73 6.10 1.56
C PRO A 372 -0.38 6.79 1.48
N PHE A 373 0.49 6.27 0.64
CA PHE A 373 1.61 7.08 0.14
C PHE A 373 1.19 8.01 -1.03
N TYR A 374 -0.11 8.29 -1.15
CA TYR A 374 -0.71 8.86 -2.36
C TYR A 374 -0.96 10.38 -2.33
N LYS A 375 -0.98 11.04 -1.17
CA LYS A 375 -1.43 12.45 -1.13
C LYS A 375 -0.47 13.41 -1.86
N THR A 376 0.84 13.13 -1.89
CA THR A 376 1.82 14.01 -2.55
C THR A 376 1.96 13.73 -4.06
N CYS A 377 1.77 12.50 -4.53
CA CYS A 377 1.89 12.16 -5.95
C CYS A 377 0.61 12.35 -6.76
N LYS A 378 -0.60 12.25 -6.16
CA LYS A 378 -1.87 12.47 -6.88
C LYS A 378 -1.94 13.87 -7.48
N ASN A 379 -1.62 14.89 -6.69
CA ASN A 379 -1.64 16.27 -7.17
C ASN A 379 -0.58 16.49 -8.25
N GLY A 380 0.61 15.89 -8.13
CA GLY A 380 1.65 15.97 -9.15
C GLY A 380 1.25 15.32 -10.47
N VAL A 381 0.69 14.10 -10.44
CA VAL A 381 0.29 13.34 -11.64
C VAL A 381 -0.97 13.94 -12.27
N HIS A 382 -1.96 14.34 -11.47
CA HIS A 382 -3.17 14.97 -11.99
C HIS A 382 -2.87 16.34 -12.61
N ASN A 383 -1.99 17.14 -11.98
CA ASN A 383 -1.53 18.40 -12.56
C ASN A 383 -0.66 18.19 -13.80
N ALA A 384 0.15 17.13 -13.84
CA ALA A 384 0.93 16.77 -15.03
C ALA A 384 0.03 16.32 -16.19
N ILE A 385 -0.98 15.48 -15.92
CA ILE A 385 -1.96 15.04 -16.92
C ILE A 385 -2.79 16.24 -17.41
N ALA A 386 -3.27 17.11 -16.51
CA ALA A 386 -3.98 18.32 -16.88
C ALA A 386 -3.10 19.27 -17.71
N GLY A 387 -1.81 19.38 -17.37
CA GLY A 387 -0.83 20.13 -18.15
C GLY A 387 -0.61 19.55 -19.55
N ILE A 388 -0.50 18.23 -19.67
CA ILE A 388 -0.37 17.53 -20.96
C ILE A 388 -1.63 17.71 -21.81
N ILE A 389 -2.82 17.56 -21.22
CA ILE A 389 -4.09 17.80 -21.92
C ILE A 389 -4.19 19.26 -22.37
N GLY A 390 -3.81 20.21 -21.52
CA GLY A 390 -3.76 21.63 -21.88
C GLY A 390 -2.82 21.92 -23.06
N LEU A 391 -1.63 21.30 -23.09
CA LEU A 391 -0.69 21.40 -24.21
C LEU A 391 -1.24 20.77 -25.50
N MET A 392 -1.91 19.62 -25.40
CA MET A 392 -2.56 18.98 -26.56
C MET A 392 -3.64 19.86 -27.17
N ILE A 393 -4.48 20.47 -26.34
CA ILE A 393 -5.53 21.40 -26.78
C ILE A 393 -4.91 22.63 -27.46
N LEU A 394 -3.88 23.23 -26.85
CA LEU A 394 -3.14 24.36 -27.43
C LEU A 394 -2.57 24.02 -28.81
N PHE A 395 -1.99 22.82 -28.95
CA PHE A 395 -1.41 22.36 -30.21
C PHE A 395 -2.46 22.21 -31.31
N ILE A 396 -3.64 21.68 -30.97
CA ILE A 396 -4.79 21.57 -31.90
C ILE A 396 -5.23 22.96 -32.37
N PHE A 397 -5.33 23.94 -31.48
CA PHE A 397 -5.71 25.31 -31.84
C PHE A 397 -4.68 25.98 -32.76
N ILE A 398 -3.39 25.85 -32.45
CA ILE A 398 -2.31 26.40 -33.28
C ILE A 398 -2.34 25.76 -34.67
N PHE A 399 -2.43 24.43 -34.75
CA PHE A 399 -2.46 23.72 -36.03
C PHE A 399 -3.71 24.04 -36.85
N GLY A 400 -4.87 24.17 -36.19
CA GLY A 400 -6.11 24.62 -36.83
C GLY A 400 -5.98 26.02 -37.41
N PHE A 401 -5.36 26.95 -36.68
CA PHE A 401 -5.13 28.32 -37.14
C PHE A 401 -4.17 28.37 -38.33
N TYR A 402 -3.05 27.64 -38.28
CA TYR A 402 -2.12 27.52 -39.41
C TYR A 402 -2.78 26.90 -40.65
N SER A 403 -3.62 25.89 -40.45
CA SER A 403 -4.36 25.24 -41.54
C SER A 403 -5.36 26.21 -42.19
N ALA A 404 -6.09 26.99 -41.38
CA ALA A 404 -7.00 28.03 -41.86
C ALA A 404 -6.26 29.13 -42.64
N GLN A 405 -5.11 29.59 -42.13
CA GLN A 405 -4.28 30.56 -42.84
C GLN A 405 -3.81 30.04 -44.21
N ARG A 406 -3.37 28.77 -44.30
CA ARG A 406 -2.97 28.18 -45.59
C ARG A 406 -4.12 28.05 -46.58
N VAL A 407 -5.33 27.72 -46.10
CA VAL A 407 -6.52 27.68 -46.96
C VAL A 407 -6.86 29.08 -47.46
N CYS A 408 -6.86 30.09 -46.59
CA CYS A 408 -7.11 31.48 -46.99
C CYS A 408 -6.05 32.02 -47.96
N ILE A 409 -4.76 31.76 -47.72
CA ILE A 409 -3.68 32.17 -48.63
C ILE A 409 -3.80 31.44 -49.97
N GLY A 410 -4.12 30.14 -49.96
CA GLY A 410 -4.37 29.37 -51.18
C GLY A 410 -5.57 29.90 -51.98
N TRP A 411 -6.63 30.33 -51.30
CA TRP A 411 -7.77 31.01 -51.93
C TRP A 411 -7.39 32.36 -52.53
N CYS A 412 -6.69 33.22 -51.79
CA CYS A 412 -6.26 34.53 -52.30
C CYS A 412 -5.30 34.42 -53.50
N ILE A 413 -4.38 33.44 -53.49
CA ILE A 413 -3.48 33.19 -54.63
C ILE A 413 -4.25 32.61 -55.83
N GLY A 414 -5.23 31.74 -55.58
CA GLY A 414 -6.10 31.17 -56.61
C GLY A 414 -7.01 32.20 -57.28
N GLU A 415 -7.42 33.24 -56.56
CA GLU A 415 -8.22 34.36 -57.08
C GLU A 415 -7.37 35.36 -57.87
N HIS A 416 -6.16 35.66 -57.39
CA HIS A 416 -5.21 36.53 -58.10
C HIS A 416 -4.78 35.93 -59.45
N ASN A 417 -4.55 34.62 -59.51
CA ASN A 417 -4.21 33.95 -60.78
C ASN A 417 -5.40 33.85 -61.74
N ARG A 418 -6.64 33.90 -61.26
CA ARG A 418 -7.84 33.87 -62.12
C ARG A 418 -8.05 35.21 -62.82
N ASN A 419 -7.80 36.32 -62.12
CA ASN A 419 -7.93 37.67 -62.67
C ASN A 419 -6.80 38.08 -63.63
N GLN A 420 -5.74 37.27 -63.76
CA GLN A 420 -4.61 37.53 -64.66
C GLN A 420 -4.75 36.84 -66.03
N PHE A 421 -5.76 35.99 -66.21
CA PHE A 421 -6.10 35.31 -67.48
C PHE A 421 -7.33 35.89 -68.20
N ASP A 422 -7.99 36.90 -67.62
CA ASP A 422 -9.16 37.60 -68.19
C ASP A 422 -8.82 39.00 -68.74
N ILE A 423 -7.59 39.22 -69.25
CA ILE A 423 -7.20 40.43 -70.01
C ILE A 423 -6.80 40.06 -71.44
#